data_AF-A0A923CCB9-F1
#
_entry.id   AF-A0A923CCB9-F1
#
_cell.length_a   1.000
_cell.length_b   1.000
_cell.length_c   1.000
_cell.angle_alpha   90.00
_cell.angle_beta   90.00
_cell.angle_gamma   90.00
#
_symmetry.space_group_name_H-M   'P 1'
#
loop_
_entity.id
_entity.type
_entity.pdbx_description
1 polymer ?
#
loop_
_entity_poly.entity_id
_entity_poly.type
_entity_poly.pdbx_seq_one_letter_code
_entity_poly.pdbx_strand_id
1 'polypeptide(L)' 'MPPAPASRDDIAVMARQAGLQLPPDLFEELVVAWGNVEPMLMRLRRGRDRADEPAHVFDPRKFMPPEGA' A
#
# COMPACT_ATOMS: atom_id res chain seq x y z
N MET A 1 -17.06 8.20 10.81
CA MET A 1 -15.94 8.04 11.76
C MET A 1 -14.69 7.68 10.99
N PRO A 2 -13.50 8.13 11.41
CA PRO A 2 -12.27 7.50 10.93
C PRO A 2 -12.30 6.00 11.27
N PRO A 3 -11.76 5.11 10.41
CA PRO A 3 -11.65 3.70 10.75
C PRO A 3 -10.81 3.55 12.02
N ALA A 4 -11.14 2.54 12.82
CA ALA A 4 -10.35 2.20 13.99
C ALA A 4 -8.91 1.83 13.56
N PRO A 5 -7.90 2.10 14.42
CA PRO A 5 -6.57 1.55 14.26
C PRO A 5 -6.61 0.04 14.02
N ALA A 6 -5.76 -0.46 13.13
CA ALA A 6 -5.58 -1.87 12.87
C ALA A 6 -5.11 -2.56 14.17
N SER A 7 -5.73 -3.70 14.45
CA SER A 7 -5.28 -4.54 15.55
C SER A 7 -3.97 -5.24 15.20
N ARG A 8 -3.29 -5.78 16.21
CA ARG A 8 -2.10 -6.62 16.01
C ARG A 8 -2.38 -7.81 15.10
N ASP A 9 -3.58 -8.39 15.19
CA ASP A 9 -3.98 -9.52 14.35
C ASP A 9 -4.22 -9.09 12.90
N ASP A 10 -4.79 -7.90 12.67
CA ASP A 10 -4.92 -7.33 11.32
C ASP A 10 -3.54 -7.13 10.67
N ILE A 11 -2.57 -6.62 11.44
CA ILE A 11 -1.19 -6.41 10.99
C ILE A 11 -0.52 -7.76 10.67
N ALA A 12 -0.76 -8.81 11.47
CA ALA A 12 -0.26 -10.15 11.20
C ALA A 12 -0.84 -10.73 9.90
N VAL A 13 -2.14 -10.53 9.65
CA VAL A 13 -2.79 -10.96 8.41
C VAL A 13 -2.21 -10.22 7.22
N MET A 14 -2.05 -8.89 7.29
CA MET A 14 -1.46 -8.09 6.22
C MET A 14 -0.01 -8.50 5.93
N ALA A 15 0.82 -8.70 6.95
CA ALA A 15 2.21 -9.15 6.78
C ALA A 15 2.26 -10.50 6.05
N ARG A 16 1.42 -11.45 6.45
CA ARG A 16 1.32 -12.76 5.80
C ARG A 16 0.86 -12.64 4.34
N GLN A 17 -0.15 -11.83 4.06
CA GLN A 17 -0.64 -11.61 2.69
C GLN A 17 0.42 -10.96 1.79
N ALA A 18 1.29 -10.12 2.36
CA ALA A 18 2.45 -9.55 1.70
C ALA A 18 3.62 -10.53 1.54
N GLY A 19 3.50 -11.78 2.02
CA GLY A 19 4.56 -12.78 1.97
C GLY A 19 5.68 -12.55 2.99
N LEU A 20 5.47 -11.67 3.97
CA LEU A 20 6.45 -11.37 5.01
C LEU A 20 6.36 -12.41 6.13
N GLN A 21 7.26 -13.39 6.12
CA GLN A 21 7.49 -14.30 7.24
C GLN A 21 8.50 -13.65 8.19
N LEU A 22 8.01 -12.80 9.09
CA LEU A 22 8.86 -12.05 10.01
C LEU A 22 9.15 -12.88 11.27
N PRO A 23 10.41 -12.94 11.71
CA PRO A 23 10.77 -13.27 13.09
C PRO A 23 9.98 -12.41 14.10
N PRO A 24 9.72 -12.91 15.32
CA PRO A 24 8.88 -12.21 16.29
C PRO A 24 9.33 -10.79 16.63
N ASP A 25 10.63 -10.55 16.75
CA ASP A 25 11.24 -9.24 16.98
C ASP A 25 10.94 -8.26 15.84
N LEU A 26 11.10 -8.68 14.58
CA LEU A 26 10.77 -7.86 13.42
C LEU A 26 9.27 -7.63 13.27
N PHE A 27 8.44 -8.57 13.74
CA PHE A 27 6.99 -8.37 13.76
C PHE A 27 6.58 -7.30 14.78
N GLU A 28 7.18 -7.28 15.96
CA GLU A 28 6.93 -6.22 16.94
C GLU A 28 7.38 -4.85 16.43
N GLU A 29 8.53 -4.78 15.74
CA GLU A 29 8.96 -3.55 15.05
C GLU A 29 7.93 -3.09 14.01
N LEU A 30 7.37 -4.02 13.23
CA LEU A 30 6.31 -3.72 12.26
C LEU A 30 5.05 -3.16 12.95
N VAL A 31 4.62 -3.74 14.07
CA VAL A 31 3.45 -3.27 14.83
C VAL A 31 3.66 -1.82 15.30
N VAL A 32 4.82 -1.53 15.87
CA VAL A 32 5.17 -0.17 16.31
C VAL A 32 5.23 0.80 15.12
N ALA A 33 5.86 0.39 14.02
CA ALA A 33 5.97 1.21 12.81
C ALA A 33 4.60 1.51 12.19
N TRP A 34 3.70 0.52 12.14
CA TRP A 34 2.37 0.66 11.57
C TRP A 34 1.52 1.71 12.30
N GLY A 35 1.65 1.81 13.63
CA GLY A 35 0.99 2.85 14.43
C GLY A 35 1.34 4.29 14.00
N ASN A 36 2.52 4.50 13.38
CA ASN A 36 2.90 5.80 12.84
C ASN A 36 2.36 6.05 11.43
N VAL A 37 2.10 4.99 10.67
CA VAL A 37 1.58 5.05 9.29
C VAL A 37 0.09 5.37 9.28
N GLU A 38 -0.69 4.85 10.23
CA GLU A 38 -2.14 5.05 10.26
C GLU A 38 -2.58 6.52 10.29
N PRO A 39 -2.01 7.40 11.13
CA PRO A 39 -2.32 8.82 11.08
C PRO A 39 -1.96 9.47 9.75
N MET A 40 -0.91 8.98 9.07
CA MET A 40 -0.52 9.48 7.75
C MET A 40 -1.54 9.07 6.69
N LEU A 41 -2.04 7.83 6.74
CA LEU A 41 -3.08 7.35 5.83
C LEU A 41 -4.39 8.13 5.98
N MET A 42 -4.72 8.60 7.19
CA MET A 42 -5.88 9.45 7.41
C MET A 42 -5.76 10.84 6.77
N ARG A 43 -4.54 11.31 6.49
CA ARG A 43 -4.29 12.59 5.82
C ARG A 43 -4.35 12.48 4.29
N LEU A 44 -4.36 11.26 3.74
CA LEU A 44 -4.44 11.07 2.30
C LEU A 44 -5.84 11.41 1.80
N ARG A 45 -5.90 12.27 0.78
CA ARG A 45 -7.15 12.69 0.14
C ARG A 45 -7.77 11.51 -0.61
N ARG A 46 -8.93 11.03 -0.17
CA ARG A 46 -9.62 9.83 -0.73
C ARG A 46 -10.44 10.09 -2.00
N GLY A 47 -10.64 11.36 -2.37
CA GLY A 47 -11.30 11.79 -3.61
C GLY A 47 -10.36 12.64 -4.45
N ARG A 48 -9.31 12.01 -5.00
CA ARG A 48 -8.53 12.64 -6.07
C ARG A 48 -9.26 12.44 -7.39
N ASP A 49 -9.20 13.46 -8.25
CA ASP A 49 -9.60 13.27 -9.64
C ASP A 49 -8.69 12.19 -10.24
N ARG A 50 -9.23 11.34 -11.10
CA ARG A 50 -8.44 10.34 -11.82
C ARG A 50 -7.33 11.00 -12.64
N ALA A 51 -7.55 12.24 -13.09
CA ALA A 51 -6.54 13.05 -13.75
C ALA A 51 -5.36 13.47 -12.84
N ASP A 52 -5.54 13.41 -11.51
CA ASP A 52 -4.51 13.69 -10.50
C ASP A 52 -3.75 12.43 -10.05
N GLU A 53 -4.03 11.26 -10.63
CA GLU A 53 -3.21 10.07 -10.44
C GLU A 53 -1.79 10.32 -10.99
N PRO A 54 -0.73 9.78 -10.36
CA PRO A 54 0.66 10.06 -10.74
C PRO A 54 0.93 9.75 -12.23
N ALA A 55 1.85 10.50 -12.83
CA ALA A 55 2.18 10.58 -14.27
C ALA A 55 2.61 9.26 -14.97
N HIS A 56 2.51 8.12 -14.30
CA HIS A 56 2.90 6.80 -14.79
C HIS A 56 1.67 5.92 -15.07
N VAL A 57 0.64 6.46 -15.71
CA VAL A 57 -0.39 5.59 -16.32
C VAL A 57 0.33 4.69 -17.31
N PHE A 58 0.43 3.41 -16.97
CA PHE A 58 1.03 2.40 -17.83
C PHE A 58 0.20 2.31 -19.10
N ASP A 59 0.76 2.77 -20.22
CA ASP A 59 0.20 2.55 -21.54
C ASP A 59 0.96 1.40 -22.20
N PRO A 60 0.40 0.17 -22.24
CA PRO A 60 1.07 -0.98 -22.82
C PRO A 60 1.41 -0.79 -24.31
N ARG A 61 0.70 0.11 -25.00
CA ARG A 61 0.93 0.39 -26.43
C ARG A 61 2.26 1.09 -26.67
N LYS A 62 2.81 1.80 -25.67
CA LYS A 62 4.16 2.40 -25.75
C LYS A 62 5.28 1.35 -25.79
N PHE A 63 4.96 0.09 -25.48
CA PHE A 63 5.94 -1.00 -25.38
C PHE A 63 5.67 -2.13 -26.38
N MET A 64 4.67 -2.01 -27.26
CA MET A 64 4.43 -2.97 -28.33
C MET A 64 5.34 -2.65 -29.53
N PRO A 65 5.82 -3.66 -30.27
CA PRO A 65 6.52 -3.44 -31.53
C PRO A 65 5.60 -2.72 -32.53
N PRO A 66 6.15 -1.92 -33.46
CA PRO A 66 5.36 -1.27 -34.50
C PRO A 66 4.63 -2.33 -35.32
N GLU A 67 3.37 -2.07 -35.70
CA GLU A 67 2.62 -2.97 -36.57
C GLU A 67 3.42 -3.21 -37.86
N GLY A 68 3.79 -4.46 -38.11
CA GLY A 68 4.53 -4.88 -39.31
C GLY A 68 6.01 -5.24 -39.13
N ALA A 69 6.51 -5.40 -37.89
CA ALA A 69 7.81 -6.03 -37.62
C ALA A 69 7.73 -7.57 -37.65
#